data_AF-B9FC23-F1
#
_entry.id   AF-B9FC23-F1
#
_cell.length_a   1.000
_cell.length_b   1.000
_cell.length_c   1.000
_cell.angle_alpha   90.00
_cell.angle_beta   90.00
_cell.angle_gamma   90.00
#
_symmetry.space_group_name_H-M   'P 1'
#
loop_
_entity.id
_entity.type
_entity.pdbx_description
1 polymer ?
#
loop_
_entity_poly.entity_id
_entity_poly.type
_entity_poly.pdbx_seq_one_letter_code
_entity_poly.pdbx_strand_id
1 'polypeptide(L)'
;MEKSELLLGSYSYAALCGVTLIIGWLAHWVYKWMNPPCIGRLPPGSMGFPIIGETFQFFRASPSIDMPSYYKQRLERYGPLFKTSLVGRPVIISLDPEVNRFIFQQEGKLFQSWYPETAINIFGKKSLTTYNGTIHKFIRGVAAKLFGLENLKESLLPELENSMRESFASWTGKPSVEVQDGVSDMIFDLVAKKLIGLDVTNSRELRKNFQDFFQGMVSFPIYFPGTSFYRSMQGRRNVRNTLTDIMKERLSAPGKKYGDLVDLIVEELQSEKPMIDENFAIDALAALLFTSFATLSSTLTVAFKYLTDNPKVVEELKEEHGTILKKREGVNSGFTWEEYRSLKFSTQVMNEITRISNVTPGVFRKTLTDVQVKGYTIPSGWLVMISPWQFT
;
A
#
# COMPACT_ATOMS: atom_id res chain seq x y z
N MET A 1 5.03 -59.49 -40.24
CA MET A 1 5.71 -59.21 -38.97
C MET A 1 6.79 -58.15 -39.12
N GLU A 2 7.65 -58.25 -40.14
CA GLU A 2 8.80 -57.33 -40.36
C GLU A 2 8.43 -55.86 -40.65
N LYS A 3 7.33 -55.60 -41.38
CA LYS A 3 6.87 -54.21 -41.66
C LYS A 3 6.29 -53.48 -40.43
N SER A 4 5.74 -54.19 -39.44
CA SER A 4 5.21 -53.51 -38.24
C SER A 4 6.33 -53.11 -37.27
N GLU A 5 7.41 -53.89 -37.17
CA GLU A 5 8.57 -53.57 -36.34
C GLU A 5 9.37 -52.36 -36.86
N LEU A 6 9.53 -52.24 -38.19
CA LEU A 6 10.16 -51.07 -38.84
C LEU A 6 9.36 -49.77 -38.64
N LEU A 7 8.03 -49.85 -38.68
CA LEU A 7 7.16 -48.71 -38.40
C LEU A 7 7.23 -48.32 -36.92
N LEU A 8 7.16 -49.27 -36.00
CA LEU A 8 7.31 -49.05 -34.55
C LEU A 8 8.66 -48.39 -34.20
N GLY A 9 9.76 -48.83 -34.82
CA GLY A 9 11.08 -48.19 -34.68
C GLY A 9 11.10 -46.75 -35.18
N SER A 10 10.53 -46.48 -36.36
CA SER A 10 10.49 -45.13 -36.95
C SER A 10 9.65 -44.15 -36.13
N TYR A 11 8.50 -44.59 -35.58
CA TYR A 11 7.70 -43.78 -34.64
C TYR A 11 8.45 -43.51 -33.32
N SER A 12 9.25 -44.48 -32.85
CA SER A 12 10.08 -44.32 -31.65
C SER A 12 11.20 -43.29 -31.86
N TYR A 13 11.88 -43.28 -33.00
CA TYR A 13 12.89 -42.27 -33.34
C TYR A 13 12.31 -40.87 -33.52
N ALA A 14 11.17 -40.74 -34.21
CA ALA A 14 10.49 -39.46 -34.36
C ALA A 14 10.02 -38.90 -33.01
N ALA A 15 9.50 -39.75 -32.12
CA ALA A 15 9.13 -39.37 -30.76
C ALA A 15 10.36 -38.94 -29.94
N LEU A 16 11.49 -39.65 -30.04
CA LEU A 16 12.73 -39.31 -29.35
C LEU A 16 13.29 -37.96 -29.82
N CYS A 17 13.32 -37.72 -31.13
CA CYS A 17 13.70 -36.42 -31.71
C CYS A 17 12.77 -35.30 -31.22
N GLY A 18 11.46 -35.54 -31.21
CA GLY A 18 10.48 -34.59 -30.67
C GLY A 18 10.75 -34.24 -29.20
N VAL A 19 11.01 -35.24 -28.36
CA VAL A 19 11.33 -35.04 -26.93
C VAL A 19 12.64 -34.25 -26.77
N THR A 20 13.69 -34.56 -27.52
CA THR A 20 14.96 -33.81 -27.44
C THR A 20 14.83 -32.35 -27.89
N LEU A 21 14.03 -32.07 -28.93
CA LEU A 21 13.73 -30.70 -29.36
C LEU A 21 12.95 -29.94 -28.29
N ILE A 22 11.97 -30.57 -27.65
CA ILE A 22 11.20 -29.98 -26.54
C ILE A 22 12.13 -29.69 -25.36
N ILE A 23 13.01 -30.61 -24.99
CA ILE A 23 13.98 -30.40 -23.90
C ILE A 23 14.95 -29.26 -24.24
N GLY A 24 15.49 -29.23 -25.46
CA GLY A 24 16.37 -28.17 -25.92
C GLY A 24 15.68 -26.80 -25.93
N TRP A 25 14.43 -26.74 -26.40
CA TRP A 25 13.61 -25.55 -26.37
C TRP A 25 13.32 -25.08 -24.94
N LEU A 26 12.95 -26.00 -24.04
CA LEU A 26 12.74 -25.71 -22.61
C LEU A 26 14.02 -25.21 -21.95
N ALA A 27 15.17 -25.87 -22.18
CA ALA A 27 16.45 -25.45 -21.64
C ALA A 27 16.87 -24.06 -22.13
N HIS A 28 16.69 -23.79 -23.43
CA HIS A 28 16.94 -22.47 -24.01
C HIS A 28 16.01 -21.40 -23.43
N TRP A 29 14.73 -21.73 -23.25
CA TRP A 29 13.74 -20.84 -22.63
C TRP A 29 14.09 -20.53 -21.16
N VAL A 30 14.48 -21.54 -20.38
CA VAL A 30 14.95 -21.37 -18.99
C VAL A 30 16.22 -20.52 -18.95
N TYR A 31 17.18 -20.77 -19.85
CA TYR A 31 18.41 -19.97 -19.92
C TYR A 31 18.10 -18.49 -20.21
N LYS A 32 17.20 -18.21 -21.16
CA LYS A 32 16.75 -16.85 -21.49
C LYS A 32 16.00 -16.18 -20.33
N TRP A 33 15.23 -16.96 -19.56
CA TRP A 33 14.58 -16.47 -18.34
C TRP A 33 15.61 -16.05 -17.28
N MET A 34 16.60 -16.91 -17.02
CA MET A 34 17.64 -16.67 -16.02
C MET A 34 18.58 -15.52 -16.43
N ASN A 35 18.78 -15.35 -17.74
CA ASN A 35 19.65 -14.34 -18.34
C ASN A 35 18.87 -13.46 -19.32
N PRO A 36 18.05 -12.53 -18.81
CA PRO A 36 17.32 -11.61 -19.67
C PRO A 36 18.28 -10.81 -20.54
N PRO A 37 17.96 -10.63 -21.84
CA PRO A 37 18.80 -9.82 -22.72
C PRO A 37 18.83 -8.36 -22.23
N CYS A 38 20.00 -7.74 -22.30
CA CYS A 38 20.22 -6.37 -21.87
C CYS A 38 21.34 -5.74 -22.69
N ILE A 39 21.18 -4.47 -23.07
CA ILE A 39 22.26 -3.66 -23.63
C ILE A 39 23.07 -3.12 -22.44
N GLY A 40 24.28 -3.63 -22.25
CA GLY A 40 25.13 -3.33 -21.09
C GLY A 40 25.03 -4.41 -20.00
N ARG A 41 25.13 -4.01 -18.74
CA ARG A 41 25.20 -4.94 -17.60
C ARG A 41 23.98 -4.76 -16.69
N LEU A 42 23.19 -5.80 -16.48
CA LEU A 42 22.13 -5.79 -15.47
C LEU A 42 22.72 -5.77 -14.05
N PRO A 43 21.99 -5.22 -13.06
CA PRO A 43 22.32 -5.44 -11.65
C PRO A 43 22.46 -6.95 -11.34
N PRO A 44 23.31 -7.33 -10.38
CA PRO A 44 23.43 -8.71 -9.93
C PRO A 44 22.10 -9.23 -9.38
N GLY A 45 21.88 -10.55 -9.34
CA GLY A 45 20.66 -11.11 -8.76
C GLY A 45 20.16 -12.37 -9.46
N SER A 46 19.02 -12.88 -8.99
CA SER A 46 18.44 -14.16 -9.41
C SER A 46 17.05 -13.97 -9.98
N MET A 47 16.78 -14.47 -11.18
CA MET A 47 15.43 -14.44 -11.78
C MET A 47 14.51 -15.54 -11.23
N GLY A 48 14.98 -16.37 -10.30
CA GLY A 48 14.21 -17.46 -9.69
C GLY A 48 13.73 -18.51 -10.70
N PHE A 49 12.64 -19.22 -10.35
CA PHE A 49 12.03 -20.21 -11.23
C PHE A 49 11.34 -19.54 -12.42
N PRO A 50 11.25 -20.18 -13.59
CA PRO A 50 10.50 -19.63 -14.71
C PRO A 50 9.04 -19.33 -14.34
N ILE A 51 8.50 -18.22 -14.83
CA ILE A 51 7.13 -17.70 -14.59
C ILE A 51 6.90 -17.20 -13.15
N ILE A 52 7.30 -17.97 -12.14
CA ILE A 52 7.02 -17.65 -10.74
C ILE A 52 8.09 -16.74 -10.15
N GLY A 53 9.34 -16.84 -10.62
CA GLY A 53 10.46 -16.10 -10.09
C GLY A 53 10.78 -16.47 -8.64
N GLU A 54 11.01 -15.45 -7.81
CA GLU A 54 11.27 -15.60 -6.36
C GLU A 54 10.04 -15.24 -5.51
N THR A 55 8.85 -15.15 -6.13
CA THR A 55 7.59 -14.66 -5.53
C THR A 55 7.25 -15.28 -4.19
N PHE A 56 7.34 -16.60 -4.04
CA PHE A 56 7.01 -17.26 -2.77
C PHE A 56 8.00 -16.93 -1.65
N GLN A 57 9.28 -16.72 -1.97
CA GLN A 57 10.27 -16.32 -0.97
C GLN A 57 10.07 -14.86 -0.58
N PHE A 58 9.70 -14.01 -1.55
CA PHE A 58 9.40 -12.60 -1.33
C PHE A 58 8.17 -12.40 -0.42
N PHE A 59 7.07 -13.12 -0.66
CA PHE A 59 5.83 -13.01 0.12
C PHE A 59 5.78 -13.92 1.35
N ARG A 60 6.87 -14.60 1.69
CA ARG A 60 6.92 -15.45 2.88
C ARG A 60 6.75 -14.59 4.13
N ALA A 61 5.75 -14.91 4.96
CA ALA A 61 5.52 -14.21 6.21
C ALA A 61 6.77 -14.24 7.11
N SER A 62 7.12 -13.07 7.65
CA SER A 62 8.17 -12.91 8.66
C SER A 62 7.52 -12.87 10.04
N PRO A 63 8.01 -13.64 11.02
CA PRO A 63 7.53 -13.54 12.40
C PRO A 63 8.08 -12.28 13.12
N SER A 64 9.07 -11.60 12.53
CA SER A 64 9.66 -10.37 13.07
C SER A 64 9.27 -9.15 12.22
N ILE A 65 9.19 -8.00 12.88
CA ILE A 65 9.05 -6.65 12.29
C ILE A 65 10.38 -6.21 11.63
N ASP A 66 11.50 -6.86 11.98
CA ASP A 66 12.79 -6.63 11.34
C ASP A 66 12.77 -6.94 9.84
N MET A 67 13.82 -6.47 9.13
CA MET A 67 14.05 -6.79 7.73
C MET A 67 13.87 -8.30 7.46
N PRO A 68 12.94 -8.68 6.55
CA PRO A 68 12.69 -10.08 6.23
C PRO A 68 13.92 -10.79 5.69
N SER A 69 14.03 -12.10 5.94
CA SER A 69 15.16 -12.94 5.52
C SER A 69 15.45 -12.88 4.02
N TYR A 70 14.41 -12.71 3.19
CA TYR A 70 14.55 -12.49 1.76
C TYR A 70 15.50 -11.31 1.47
N TYR A 71 15.24 -10.14 2.06
CA TYR A 71 16.06 -8.95 1.85
C TYR A 71 17.47 -9.14 2.40
N LYS A 72 17.61 -9.65 3.64
CA LYS A 72 18.92 -9.90 4.28
C LYS A 72 19.84 -10.75 3.40
N GLN A 73 19.34 -11.88 2.92
CA GLN A 73 20.12 -12.81 2.09
C GLN A 73 20.52 -12.20 0.73
N ARG A 74 19.65 -11.40 0.10
CA ARG A 74 19.97 -10.78 -1.20
C ARG A 74 20.90 -9.59 -1.04
N LEU A 75 20.75 -8.82 0.03
CA LEU A 75 21.64 -7.71 0.36
C LEU A 75 23.07 -8.22 0.58
N GLU A 76 23.24 -9.29 1.36
CA GLU A 76 24.55 -9.92 1.59
C GLU A 76 25.17 -10.48 0.30
N ARG A 77 24.36 -11.10 -0.56
CA ARG A 77 24.86 -11.79 -1.76
C ARG A 77 25.08 -10.89 -2.98
N TYR A 78 24.22 -9.90 -3.17
CA TYR A 78 24.14 -9.10 -4.39
C TYR A 78 24.36 -7.60 -4.15
N GLY A 79 24.36 -7.16 -2.90
CA GLY A 79 24.41 -5.74 -2.54
C GLY A 79 23.04 -5.06 -2.60
N PRO A 80 23.00 -3.73 -2.42
CA PRO A 80 21.77 -2.97 -2.21
C PRO A 80 20.94 -2.76 -3.49
N LEU A 81 21.45 -3.12 -4.66
CA LEU A 81 20.76 -3.02 -5.93
C LEU A 81 20.84 -4.35 -6.66
N PHE A 82 19.71 -5.05 -6.79
CA PHE A 82 19.69 -6.38 -7.39
C PHE A 82 18.45 -6.66 -8.25
N LYS A 83 18.61 -7.55 -9.23
CA LYS A 83 17.51 -8.04 -10.08
C LYS A 83 16.82 -9.25 -9.47
N THR A 84 15.51 -9.35 -9.70
CA THR A 84 14.71 -10.54 -9.41
C THR A 84 13.53 -10.67 -10.39
N SER A 85 12.74 -11.73 -10.24
CA SER A 85 11.42 -11.81 -10.84
C SER A 85 10.34 -12.02 -9.79
N LEU A 86 9.29 -11.19 -9.85
CA LEU A 86 8.12 -11.26 -8.97
C LEU A 86 6.86 -11.31 -9.83
N VAL A 87 5.99 -12.29 -9.57
CA VAL A 87 4.72 -12.54 -10.26
C VAL A 87 4.89 -12.51 -11.79
N GLY A 88 5.95 -13.16 -12.28
CA GLY A 88 6.27 -13.26 -13.70
C GLY A 88 6.81 -11.99 -14.36
N ARG A 89 7.13 -10.96 -13.58
CA ARG A 89 7.70 -9.70 -14.08
C ARG A 89 9.16 -9.55 -13.65
N PRO A 90 10.04 -9.02 -14.51
CA PRO A 90 11.40 -8.66 -14.11
C PRO A 90 11.37 -7.38 -13.27
N VAL A 91 12.07 -7.40 -12.14
CA VAL A 91 12.08 -6.32 -11.15
C VAL A 91 13.51 -6.04 -10.69
N ILE A 92 13.89 -4.78 -10.59
CA ILE A 92 15.07 -4.34 -9.84
C ILE A 92 14.61 -3.91 -8.45
N ILE A 93 15.19 -4.48 -7.40
CA ILE A 93 14.96 -4.06 -6.02
C ILE A 93 16.13 -3.16 -5.60
N SER A 94 15.82 -1.97 -5.08
CA SER A 94 16.78 -1.00 -4.60
C SER A 94 16.58 -0.67 -3.12
N LEU A 95 17.61 -0.97 -2.33
CA LEU A 95 17.83 -0.53 -0.95
C LEU A 95 18.91 0.57 -0.89
N ASP A 96 19.34 1.08 -2.04
CA ASP A 96 20.42 2.07 -2.12
C ASP A 96 19.85 3.50 -2.05
N PRO A 97 20.19 4.31 -1.03
CA PRO A 97 19.61 5.64 -0.85
C PRO A 97 19.85 6.60 -2.02
N GLU A 98 21.01 6.52 -2.68
CA GLU A 98 21.34 7.39 -3.80
C GLU A 98 20.52 7.02 -5.03
N VAL A 99 20.41 5.71 -5.31
CA VAL A 99 19.57 5.20 -6.41
C VAL A 99 18.11 5.54 -6.15
N ASN A 100 17.63 5.36 -4.91
CA ASN A 100 16.26 5.66 -4.52
C ASN A 100 15.94 7.15 -4.70
N ARG A 101 16.85 8.04 -4.27
CA ARG A 101 16.74 9.49 -4.51
C ARG A 101 16.70 9.81 -6.01
N PHE A 102 17.57 9.19 -6.80
CA PHE A 102 17.60 9.37 -8.26
C PHE A 102 16.28 8.95 -8.91
N ILE A 103 15.72 7.79 -8.55
CA ILE A 103 14.43 7.32 -9.08
C ILE A 103 13.32 8.34 -8.80
N PHE A 104 13.23 8.85 -7.56
CA PHE A 104 12.24 9.85 -7.21
C PHE A 104 12.41 11.17 -7.98
N GLN A 105 13.65 11.62 -8.19
CA GLN A 105 13.94 12.85 -8.94
C GLN A 105 13.61 12.75 -10.44
N GLN A 106 13.53 11.52 -10.98
CA GLN A 106 13.30 11.25 -12.40
C GLN A 106 11.88 10.73 -12.69
N GLU A 107 10.95 10.86 -11.73
CA GLU A 107 9.53 10.57 -11.93
C GLU A 107 8.96 11.42 -13.07
N GLY A 108 8.21 10.77 -13.97
CA GLY A 108 7.62 11.37 -15.17
C GLY A 108 8.61 11.58 -16.33
N LYS A 109 9.91 11.33 -16.13
CA LYS A 109 10.94 11.44 -17.18
C LYS A 109 11.51 10.09 -17.57
N LEU A 110 12.16 9.40 -16.63
CA LEU A 110 12.76 8.08 -16.83
C LEU A 110 11.93 6.97 -16.18
N PHE A 111 11.19 7.32 -15.13
CA PHE A 111 10.38 6.39 -14.37
C PHE A 111 8.93 6.86 -14.31
N GLN A 112 8.01 5.91 -14.18
CA GLN A 112 6.60 6.18 -13.92
C GLN A 112 6.09 5.29 -12.80
N SER A 113 5.30 5.85 -11.89
CA SER A 113 4.52 5.13 -10.89
C SER A 113 3.81 3.92 -11.49
N TRP A 114 4.05 2.74 -10.91
CA TRP A 114 3.45 1.49 -11.37
C TRP A 114 2.68 0.84 -10.23
N TYR A 115 1.51 0.31 -10.55
CA TYR A 115 0.66 -0.44 -9.63
C TYR A 115 0.22 -1.74 -10.29
N PRO A 116 0.03 -2.82 -9.51
CA PRO A 116 -0.59 -4.04 -10.02
C PRO A 116 -1.95 -3.76 -10.67
N GLU A 117 -2.30 -4.53 -11.70
CA GLU A 117 -3.58 -4.41 -12.38
C GLU A 117 -4.76 -4.60 -11.43
N THR A 118 -4.59 -5.40 -10.38
CA THR A 118 -5.55 -5.57 -9.30
C THR A 118 -5.85 -4.23 -8.61
N ALA A 119 -4.81 -3.51 -8.19
CA ALA A 119 -4.92 -2.18 -7.58
C ALA A 119 -5.52 -1.15 -8.56
N ILE A 120 -5.05 -1.12 -9.82
CA ILE A 120 -5.55 -0.21 -10.88
C ILE A 120 -7.04 -0.44 -11.12
N ASN A 121 -7.43 -1.70 -11.24
CA ASN A 121 -8.82 -2.03 -11.39
C ASN A 121 -9.56 -1.46 -10.20
N ILE A 122 -9.15 -1.74 -8.96
CA ILE A 122 -9.91 -1.43 -7.75
C ILE A 122 -10.07 0.06 -7.50
N PHE A 123 -8.98 0.81 -7.47
CA PHE A 123 -9.05 2.24 -7.20
C PHE A 123 -9.39 3.06 -8.43
N GLY A 124 -9.47 2.45 -9.61
CA GLY A 124 -9.71 3.15 -10.87
C GLY A 124 -8.42 3.65 -11.52
N LYS A 125 -8.28 3.41 -12.82
CA LYS A 125 -7.09 3.81 -13.58
C LYS A 125 -6.79 5.31 -13.47
N LYS A 126 -7.83 6.15 -13.51
CA LYS A 126 -7.69 7.61 -13.44
C LYS A 126 -7.17 8.09 -12.08
N SER A 127 -7.50 7.41 -10.97
CA SER A 127 -7.06 7.84 -9.63
C SER A 127 -5.59 7.50 -9.35
N LEU A 128 -5.09 6.38 -9.89
CA LEU A 128 -3.73 5.88 -9.62
C LEU A 128 -2.69 6.26 -10.67
N THR A 129 -3.08 6.39 -11.94
CA THR A 129 -2.12 6.43 -13.06
C THR A 129 -2.16 7.71 -13.89
N THR A 130 -3.22 8.52 -13.75
CA THR A 130 -3.40 9.71 -14.57
C THR A 130 -3.05 10.97 -13.78
N TYR A 131 -1.81 11.44 -13.94
CA TYR A 131 -1.40 12.81 -13.57
C TYR A 131 -1.93 13.82 -14.59
N ASN A 132 -3.26 13.88 -14.77
CA ASN A 132 -3.85 15.02 -15.47
C ASN A 132 -3.85 16.21 -14.50
N GLY A 133 -3.40 17.38 -14.95
CA GLY A 133 -3.28 18.57 -14.11
C GLY A 133 -4.59 18.94 -13.39
N THR A 134 -5.74 18.69 -14.02
CA THR A 134 -7.07 18.93 -13.46
C THR A 134 -7.39 17.99 -12.29
N ILE A 135 -7.14 16.69 -12.45
CA ILE A 135 -7.38 15.68 -11.40
C ILE A 135 -6.47 15.92 -10.20
N HIS A 136 -5.18 16.20 -10.46
CA HIS A 136 -4.24 16.51 -9.40
C HIS A 136 -4.64 17.79 -8.63
N LYS A 137 -5.17 18.81 -9.32
CA LYS A 137 -5.69 20.03 -8.69
C LYS A 137 -6.88 19.73 -7.77
N PHE A 138 -7.82 18.89 -8.20
CA PHE A 138 -8.95 18.46 -7.38
C PHE A 138 -8.48 17.73 -6.12
N ILE A 139 -7.65 16.68 -6.26
CA ILE A 139 -7.12 15.92 -5.12
C ILE A 139 -6.35 16.83 -4.15
N ARG A 140 -5.51 17.74 -4.66
CA ARG A 140 -4.77 18.70 -3.83
C ARG A 140 -5.70 19.69 -3.11
N GLY A 141 -6.78 20.12 -3.77
CA GLY A 141 -7.81 20.97 -3.15
C GLY A 141 -8.54 20.27 -2.01
N VAL A 142 -8.93 19.01 -2.22
CA VAL A 142 -9.53 18.15 -1.18
C VAL A 142 -8.58 17.97 -0.01
N ALA A 143 -7.32 17.58 -0.28
CA ALA A 143 -6.32 17.38 0.76
C ALA A 143 -6.04 18.66 1.57
N ALA A 144 -5.97 19.81 0.90
CA ALA A 144 -5.78 21.10 1.58
C ALA A 144 -6.98 21.49 2.44
N LYS A 145 -8.21 21.17 2.01
CA LYS A 145 -9.40 21.39 2.84
C LYS A 145 -9.42 20.45 4.04
N LEU A 146 -9.18 19.15 3.87
CA LEU A 146 -9.28 18.17 4.95
C LEU A 146 -8.11 18.23 5.94
N PHE A 147 -6.90 18.44 5.43
CA PHE A 147 -5.64 18.34 6.19
C PHE A 147 -4.84 19.65 6.19
N GLY A 148 -5.47 20.77 5.81
CA GLY A 148 -4.88 22.10 5.96
C GLY A 148 -4.67 22.45 7.42
N LEU A 149 -3.72 23.35 7.70
CA LEU A 149 -3.32 23.71 9.07
C LEU A 149 -4.50 24.15 9.95
N GLU A 150 -5.42 24.93 9.39
CA GLU A 150 -6.63 25.40 10.07
C GLU A 150 -7.54 24.23 10.46
N ASN A 151 -7.89 23.36 9.50
CA ASN A 151 -8.72 22.19 9.79
C ASN A 151 -8.04 21.16 10.70
N LEU A 152 -6.71 21.01 10.61
CA LEU A 152 -5.94 20.19 11.55
C LEU A 152 -6.11 20.68 12.98
N LYS A 153 -5.99 22.00 13.20
CA LYS A 153 -6.08 22.64 14.50
C LYS A 153 -7.50 22.65 15.06
N GLU A 154 -8.47 23.05 14.24
CA GLU A 154 -9.82 23.39 14.72
C GLU A 154 -10.78 22.21 14.73
N SER A 155 -10.58 21.23 13.86
CA SER A 155 -11.53 20.13 13.65
C SER A 155 -10.89 18.77 13.87
N LEU A 156 -9.78 18.45 13.21
CA LEU A 156 -9.22 17.10 13.26
C LEU A 156 -8.64 16.78 14.63
N LEU A 157 -7.95 17.72 15.29
CA LEU A 157 -7.34 17.49 16.60
C LEU A 157 -8.39 17.15 17.68
N PRO A 158 -9.48 17.93 17.86
CA PRO A 158 -10.56 17.57 18.78
C PRO A 158 -11.28 16.26 18.40
N GLU A 159 -11.52 16.02 17.11
CA GLU A 159 -12.19 14.79 16.64
C GLU A 159 -11.35 13.53 16.93
N LEU A 160 -10.02 13.62 16.73
CA LEU A 160 -9.06 12.59 17.07
C LEU A 160 -9.05 12.30 18.58
N GLU A 161 -8.98 13.35 19.40
CA GLU A 161 -9.00 13.21 20.86
C GLU A 161 -10.27 12.51 21.35
N ASN A 162 -11.44 12.94 20.86
CA ASN A 162 -12.71 12.33 21.21
C ASN A 162 -12.79 10.86 20.79
N SER A 163 -12.40 10.54 19.55
CA SER A 163 -12.38 9.18 19.04
C SER A 163 -11.45 8.26 19.85
N MET A 164 -10.26 8.76 20.23
CA MET A 164 -9.33 8.03 21.09
C MET A 164 -9.90 7.80 22.49
N ARG A 165 -10.53 8.83 23.09
CA ARG A 165 -11.13 8.74 24.43
C ARG A 165 -12.27 7.72 24.46
N GLU A 166 -13.17 7.76 23.48
CA GLU A 166 -14.27 6.79 23.35
C GLU A 166 -13.75 5.36 23.17
N SER A 167 -12.77 5.19 22.30
CA SER A 167 -12.16 3.88 22.03
C SER A 167 -11.49 3.32 23.28
N PHE A 168 -10.64 4.10 23.96
CA PHE A 168 -9.97 3.68 25.19
C PHE A 168 -10.97 3.39 26.32
N ALA A 169 -12.01 4.22 26.48
CA ALA A 169 -13.08 3.93 27.44
C ALA A 169 -13.74 2.58 27.17
N SER A 170 -14.04 2.27 25.90
CA SER A 170 -14.62 0.98 25.50
C SER A 170 -13.69 -0.22 25.74
N TRP A 171 -12.37 0.02 25.87
CA TRP A 171 -11.37 -1.02 26.12
C TRP A 171 -11.23 -1.34 27.61
N THR A 172 -11.46 -0.37 28.51
CA THR A 172 -11.25 -0.53 29.97
C THR A 172 -12.07 -1.66 30.61
N GLY A 173 -13.23 -2.02 30.04
CA GLY A 173 -14.08 -3.10 30.54
C GLY A 173 -13.77 -4.49 29.98
N LYS A 174 -12.75 -4.64 29.13
CA LYS A 174 -12.40 -5.90 28.46
C LYS A 174 -11.20 -6.57 29.16
N PRO A 175 -11.19 -7.91 29.30
CA PRO A 175 -10.04 -8.62 29.89
C PRO A 175 -8.78 -8.53 29.02
N SER A 176 -8.95 -8.40 27.71
CA SER A 176 -7.88 -8.22 26.73
C SER A 176 -8.41 -7.51 25.48
N VAL A 177 -7.54 -6.82 24.77
CA VAL A 177 -7.84 -6.15 23.50
C VAL A 177 -6.84 -6.60 22.45
N GLU A 178 -7.34 -7.05 21.30
CA GLU A 178 -6.52 -7.23 20.11
C GLU A 178 -6.21 -5.83 19.55
N VAL A 179 -4.99 -5.36 19.79
CA VAL A 179 -4.58 -3.97 19.50
C VAL A 179 -4.67 -3.68 18.00
N GLN A 180 -4.33 -4.65 17.16
CA GLN A 180 -4.41 -4.47 15.72
C GLN A 180 -5.84 -4.14 15.28
N ASP A 181 -6.82 -4.93 15.72
CA ASP A 181 -8.21 -4.71 15.39
C ASP A 181 -8.77 -3.45 16.07
N GLY A 182 -8.47 -3.24 17.35
CA GLY A 182 -8.97 -2.09 18.10
C GLY A 182 -8.51 -0.76 17.52
N VAL A 183 -7.23 -0.65 17.13
CA VAL A 183 -6.68 0.55 16.48
C VAL A 183 -7.22 0.68 15.06
N SER A 184 -7.33 -0.41 14.29
CA SER A 184 -7.92 -0.36 12.95
C SER A 184 -9.37 0.10 12.97
N ASP A 185 -10.19 -0.36 13.92
CA ASP A 185 -11.57 0.09 14.10
C ASP A 185 -11.61 1.58 14.44
N MET A 186 -10.85 2.02 15.46
CA MET A 186 -10.81 3.42 15.89
C MET A 186 -10.47 4.39 14.73
N ILE A 187 -9.40 4.09 13.98
CA ILE A 187 -8.98 4.94 12.86
C ILE A 187 -9.98 4.88 11.71
N PHE A 188 -10.51 3.70 11.39
CA PHE A 188 -11.47 3.56 10.30
C PHE A 188 -12.78 4.30 10.60
N ASP A 189 -13.28 4.21 11.84
CA ASP A 189 -14.50 4.90 12.26
C ASP A 189 -14.38 6.42 12.14
N LEU A 190 -13.24 6.97 12.60
CA LEU A 190 -12.96 8.39 12.46
C LEU A 190 -12.91 8.83 10.99
N VAL A 191 -12.18 8.10 10.15
CA VAL A 191 -12.02 8.41 8.73
C VAL A 191 -13.35 8.25 7.99
N ALA A 192 -14.11 7.19 8.25
CA ALA A 192 -15.40 6.95 7.62
C ALA A 192 -16.41 8.04 7.99
N LYS A 193 -16.47 8.44 9.27
CA LYS A 193 -17.29 9.56 9.71
C LYS A 193 -16.89 10.86 9.00
N LYS A 194 -15.58 11.15 8.91
CA LYS A 194 -15.07 12.40 8.33
C LYS A 194 -15.25 12.48 6.81
N LEU A 195 -15.04 11.37 6.11
CA LEU A 195 -15.05 11.34 4.65
C LEU A 195 -16.45 11.10 4.08
N ILE A 196 -17.25 10.23 4.70
CA ILE A 196 -18.54 9.78 4.12
C ILE A 196 -19.72 9.89 5.09
N GLY A 197 -19.53 10.46 6.29
CA GLY A 197 -20.60 10.65 7.27
C GLY A 197 -21.17 9.34 7.81
N LEU A 198 -20.44 8.22 7.69
CA LEU A 198 -20.93 6.90 8.07
C LEU A 198 -20.84 6.69 9.59
N ASP A 199 -21.84 6.01 10.14
CA ASP A 199 -21.88 5.63 11.55
C ASP A 199 -21.01 4.38 11.85
N VAL A 200 -20.69 4.20 13.13
CA VAL A 200 -19.77 3.15 13.65
C VAL A 200 -20.25 1.71 13.34
N THR A 201 -21.55 1.50 13.12
CA THR A 201 -22.06 0.14 12.87
C THR A 201 -21.79 -0.28 11.42
N ASN A 202 -22.07 0.61 10.46
CA ASN A 202 -21.88 0.35 9.04
C ASN A 202 -20.40 0.46 8.62
N SER A 203 -19.58 1.17 9.40
CA SER A 203 -18.13 1.30 9.15
C SER A 203 -17.39 -0.04 9.26
N ARG A 204 -17.77 -0.93 10.19
CA ARG A 204 -17.05 -2.19 10.42
C ARG A 204 -17.17 -3.18 9.27
N GLU A 205 -18.35 -3.28 8.65
CA GLU A 205 -18.54 -4.10 7.45
C GLU A 205 -17.70 -3.56 6.29
N LEU A 206 -17.69 -2.23 6.13
CA LEU A 206 -16.89 -1.58 5.10
C LEU A 206 -15.37 -1.77 5.35
N ARG A 207 -14.90 -1.71 6.60
CA ARG A 207 -13.51 -2.01 6.98
C ARG A 207 -13.13 -3.44 6.58
N LYS A 208 -13.98 -4.42 6.88
CA LYS A 208 -13.72 -5.82 6.51
C LYS A 208 -13.59 -5.98 4.99
N ASN A 209 -14.47 -5.33 4.22
CA ASN A 209 -14.37 -5.31 2.76
C ASN A 209 -13.04 -4.70 2.29
N PHE A 210 -12.52 -3.65 2.95
CA PHE A 210 -11.20 -3.08 2.66
C PHE A 210 -10.03 -3.99 3.06
N GLN A 211 -10.16 -4.79 4.12
CA GLN A 211 -9.13 -5.77 4.50
C GLN A 211 -9.06 -6.93 3.50
N ASP A 212 -10.19 -7.51 3.13
CA ASP A 212 -10.27 -8.54 2.10
C ASP A 212 -9.72 -8.02 0.76
N PHE A 213 -10.03 -6.75 0.46
CA PHE A 213 -9.47 -6.03 -0.66
C PHE A 213 -7.93 -6.02 -0.65
N PHE A 214 -7.30 -5.57 0.45
CA PHE A 214 -5.84 -5.49 0.57
C PHE A 214 -5.17 -6.85 0.45
N GLN A 215 -5.73 -7.88 1.11
CA GLN A 215 -5.20 -9.25 1.02
C GLN A 215 -5.19 -9.76 -0.42
N GLY A 216 -6.22 -9.47 -1.22
CA GLY A 216 -6.21 -9.90 -2.62
C GLY A 216 -5.26 -9.11 -3.51
N MET A 217 -4.94 -7.85 -3.18
CA MET A 217 -3.99 -7.04 -3.95
C MET A 217 -2.61 -7.67 -4.02
N VAL A 218 -2.16 -8.29 -2.91
CA VAL A 218 -0.85 -8.94 -2.78
C VAL A 218 -0.89 -10.44 -3.07
N SER A 219 -2.00 -10.96 -3.56
CA SER A 219 -2.18 -12.39 -3.83
C SER A 219 -2.06 -12.75 -5.32
N PHE A 220 -1.89 -14.04 -5.61
CA PHE A 220 -1.93 -14.53 -6.99
C PHE A 220 -3.33 -14.30 -7.59
N PRO A 221 -3.41 -13.79 -8.85
CA PRO A 221 -4.67 -13.37 -9.47
C PRO A 221 -5.49 -14.56 -10.00
N ILE A 222 -5.86 -15.49 -9.12
CA ILE A 222 -6.67 -16.67 -9.44
C ILE A 222 -8.10 -16.39 -9.00
N TYR A 223 -9.01 -16.19 -9.94
CA TYR A 223 -10.41 -15.90 -9.65
C TYR A 223 -11.24 -17.17 -9.43
N PHE A 224 -11.14 -17.73 -8.22
CA PHE A 224 -11.90 -18.92 -7.82
C PHE A 224 -12.46 -18.79 -6.40
N PRO A 225 -13.71 -19.20 -6.12
CA PRO A 225 -14.28 -19.14 -4.77
C PRO A 225 -13.36 -19.76 -3.71
N GLY A 226 -13.13 -19.04 -2.61
CA GLY A 226 -12.21 -19.44 -1.54
C GLY A 226 -10.80 -18.83 -1.65
N THR A 227 -10.40 -18.31 -2.81
CA THR A 227 -9.14 -17.57 -2.96
C THR A 227 -9.23 -16.16 -2.37
N SER A 228 -8.08 -15.59 -1.95
CA SER A 228 -7.96 -14.20 -1.52
C SER A 228 -8.32 -13.21 -2.64
N PHE A 229 -7.94 -13.53 -3.88
CA PHE A 229 -8.27 -12.70 -5.03
C PHE A 229 -9.78 -12.64 -5.29
N TYR A 230 -10.50 -13.77 -5.16
CA TYR A 230 -11.96 -13.77 -5.23
C TYR A 230 -12.60 -12.90 -4.13
N ARG A 231 -12.18 -13.05 -2.87
CA ARG A 231 -12.69 -12.22 -1.76
C ARG A 231 -12.44 -10.73 -1.97
N SER A 232 -11.26 -10.35 -2.45
CA SER A 232 -10.92 -8.96 -2.78
C SER A 232 -11.82 -8.37 -3.86
N MET A 233 -12.16 -9.14 -4.89
CA MET A 233 -13.10 -8.69 -5.92
C MET A 233 -14.53 -8.51 -5.37
N GLN A 234 -14.96 -9.35 -4.43
CA GLN A 234 -16.25 -9.16 -3.74
C GLN A 234 -16.23 -7.93 -2.82
N GLY A 235 -15.19 -7.79 -1.99
CA GLY A 235 -15.03 -6.63 -1.09
C GLY A 235 -15.02 -5.32 -1.87
N ARG A 236 -14.32 -5.28 -3.02
CA ARG A 236 -14.35 -4.14 -3.94
C ARG A 236 -15.77 -3.82 -4.43
N ARG A 237 -16.53 -4.84 -4.86
CA ARG A 237 -17.91 -4.64 -5.34
C ARG A 237 -18.77 -4.04 -4.24
N ASN A 238 -18.65 -4.54 -3.02
CA ASN A 238 -19.39 -4.03 -1.86
C ASN A 238 -19.02 -2.57 -1.56
N VAL A 239 -17.72 -2.25 -1.45
CA VAL A 239 -17.25 -0.87 -1.25
C VAL A 239 -17.80 0.07 -2.33
N ARG A 240 -17.72 -0.33 -3.60
CA ARG A 240 -18.23 0.49 -4.70
C ARG A 240 -19.74 0.71 -4.57
N ASN A 241 -20.51 -0.33 -4.28
CA ASN A 241 -21.96 -0.21 -4.13
C ASN A 241 -22.32 0.74 -2.99
N THR A 242 -21.74 0.55 -1.80
CA THR A 242 -21.97 1.43 -0.64
C THR A 242 -21.66 2.90 -0.96
N LEU A 243 -20.52 3.18 -1.58
CA LEU A 243 -20.15 4.55 -1.95
C LEU A 243 -21.06 5.12 -3.05
N THR A 244 -21.52 4.29 -3.98
CA THR A 244 -22.47 4.69 -5.02
C THR A 244 -23.82 5.07 -4.40
N ASP A 245 -24.30 4.27 -3.44
CA ASP A 245 -25.58 4.51 -2.78
C ASP A 245 -25.54 5.79 -1.95
N ILE A 246 -24.44 6.02 -1.21
CA ILE A 246 -24.19 7.28 -0.50
C ILE A 246 -24.18 8.46 -1.49
N MET A 247 -23.45 8.35 -2.60
CA MET A 247 -23.37 9.43 -3.59
C MET A 247 -24.74 9.77 -4.18
N LYS A 248 -25.54 8.76 -4.54
CA LYS A 248 -26.90 8.93 -5.06
C LYS A 248 -27.83 9.59 -4.05
N GLU A 249 -27.78 9.16 -2.79
CA GLU A 249 -28.56 9.78 -1.72
C GLU A 249 -28.24 11.28 -1.62
N ARG A 250 -26.95 11.64 -1.57
CA ARG A 250 -26.51 13.03 -1.43
C ARG A 250 -26.83 13.89 -2.65
N LEU A 251 -26.70 13.35 -3.86
CA LEU A 251 -27.09 14.04 -5.11
C LEU A 251 -28.61 14.27 -5.21
N SER A 252 -29.43 13.39 -4.62
CA SER A 252 -30.89 13.52 -4.61
C SER A 252 -31.42 14.59 -3.64
N ALA A 253 -30.61 15.00 -2.66
CA ALA A 253 -30.98 15.96 -1.61
C ALA A 253 -29.84 16.96 -1.32
N PRO A 254 -29.41 17.78 -2.31
CA PRO A 254 -28.22 18.63 -2.17
C PRO A 254 -28.34 19.75 -1.11
N GLY A 255 -29.56 20.05 -0.65
CA GLY A 255 -29.79 21.00 0.44
C GLY A 255 -29.39 20.48 1.83
N LYS A 256 -29.19 19.17 1.99
CA LYS A 256 -28.80 18.55 3.26
C LYS A 256 -27.29 18.36 3.31
N LYS A 257 -26.61 19.25 4.04
CA LYS A 257 -25.15 19.17 4.29
C LYS A 257 -24.86 18.46 5.61
N TYR A 258 -23.82 17.65 5.61
CA TYR A 258 -23.33 16.84 6.71
C TYR A 258 -21.92 17.26 7.17
N GLY A 259 -21.23 18.12 6.39
CA GLY A 259 -19.90 18.63 6.70
C GLY A 259 -18.77 17.64 6.41
N ASP A 260 -19.02 16.67 5.51
CA ASP A 260 -18.07 15.63 5.13
C ASP A 260 -17.49 15.87 3.71
N LEU A 261 -16.58 14.99 3.27
CA LEU A 261 -15.98 15.11 1.94
C LEU A 261 -17.01 14.85 0.81
N VAL A 262 -18.05 14.07 1.04
CA VAL A 262 -19.06 13.79 0.01
C VAL A 262 -19.80 15.06 -0.35
N ASP A 263 -20.11 15.94 0.61
CA ASP A 263 -20.73 17.23 0.32
C ASP A 263 -19.88 18.08 -0.64
N LEU A 264 -18.56 18.12 -0.44
CA LEU A 264 -17.63 18.84 -1.32
C LEU A 264 -17.58 18.24 -2.73
N ILE A 265 -17.69 16.91 -2.82
CA ILE A 265 -17.74 16.21 -4.11
C ILE A 265 -19.06 16.50 -4.82
N VAL A 266 -20.18 16.51 -4.11
CA VAL A 266 -21.50 16.85 -4.67
C VAL A 266 -21.51 18.27 -5.20
N GLU A 267 -20.95 19.24 -4.47
CA GLU A 267 -20.80 20.62 -4.93
C GLU A 267 -19.96 20.72 -6.22
N GLU A 268 -18.85 19.98 -6.30
CA GLU A 268 -18.01 19.95 -7.51
C GLU A 268 -18.73 19.32 -8.70
N LEU A 269 -19.46 18.21 -8.49
CA LEU A 269 -20.24 17.51 -9.51
C LEU A 269 -21.42 18.35 -10.03
N GLN A 270 -21.97 19.23 -9.19
CA GLN A 270 -23.07 20.14 -9.55
C GLN A 270 -22.60 21.50 -10.09
N SER A 271 -21.29 21.76 -10.12
CA SER A 271 -20.76 22.99 -10.68
C SER A 271 -21.04 23.11 -12.19
N GLU A 272 -21.03 24.32 -12.74
CA GLU A 272 -21.29 24.54 -14.18
C GLU A 272 -20.31 23.79 -15.09
N LYS A 273 -19.09 23.52 -14.61
CA LYS A 273 -18.03 22.82 -15.33
C LYS A 273 -17.30 21.86 -14.39
N PRO A 274 -17.89 20.69 -14.09
CA PRO A 274 -17.31 19.73 -13.17
C PRO A 274 -15.93 19.26 -13.66
N MET A 275 -14.94 19.28 -12.76
CA MET A 275 -13.59 18.78 -13.07
C MET A 275 -13.50 17.25 -13.05
N ILE A 276 -14.49 16.59 -12.43
CA ILE A 276 -14.54 15.15 -12.20
C ILE A 276 -15.90 14.58 -12.60
N ASP A 277 -15.92 13.28 -12.89
CA ASP A 277 -17.15 12.51 -13.10
C ASP A 277 -17.49 11.68 -11.84
N GLU A 278 -18.74 11.24 -11.73
CA GLU A 278 -19.23 10.47 -10.56
C GLU A 278 -18.42 9.18 -10.33
N ASN A 279 -18.03 8.48 -11.40
CA ASN A 279 -17.24 7.26 -11.29
C ASN A 279 -15.86 7.54 -10.70
N PHE A 280 -15.20 8.62 -11.15
CA PHE A 280 -13.93 9.07 -10.60
C PHE A 280 -14.08 9.47 -9.13
N ALA A 281 -15.15 10.15 -8.77
CA ALA A 281 -15.40 10.56 -7.39
C ALA A 281 -15.53 9.35 -6.44
N ILE A 282 -16.29 8.33 -6.84
CA ILE A 282 -16.43 7.06 -6.09
C ILE A 282 -15.07 6.36 -5.94
N ASP A 283 -14.33 6.27 -7.04
CA ASP A 283 -12.99 5.66 -7.08
C ASP A 283 -12.00 6.41 -6.16
N ALA A 284 -12.02 7.74 -6.17
CA ALA A 284 -11.19 8.59 -5.33
C ALA A 284 -11.57 8.48 -3.85
N LEU A 285 -12.87 8.43 -3.52
CA LEU A 285 -13.35 8.19 -2.14
C LEU A 285 -12.88 6.84 -1.61
N ALA A 286 -12.99 5.77 -2.41
CA ALA A 286 -12.51 4.46 -2.02
C ALA A 286 -11.00 4.46 -1.76
N ALA A 287 -10.22 5.13 -2.61
CA ALA A 287 -8.78 5.27 -2.44
C ALA A 287 -8.43 6.08 -1.18
N LEU A 288 -9.11 7.20 -0.93
CA LEU A 288 -8.89 8.04 0.25
C LEU A 288 -9.24 7.31 1.55
N LEU A 289 -10.38 6.62 1.61
CA LEU A 289 -10.75 5.78 2.74
C LEU A 289 -9.66 4.76 3.04
N PHE A 290 -9.28 3.97 2.04
CA PHE A 290 -8.27 2.92 2.19
C PHE A 290 -6.92 3.46 2.66
N THR A 291 -6.40 4.48 1.97
CA THR A 291 -5.07 5.04 2.24
C THR A 291 -5.01 5.77 3.58
N SER A 292 -6.12 6.31 4.08
CA SER A 292 -6.17 7.02 5.36
C SER A 292 -6.10 6.07 6.56
N PHE A 293 -6.66 4.85 6.49
CA PHE A 293 -6.66 3.95 7.64
C PHE A 293 -5.56 2.88 7.60
N ALA A 294 -5.24 2.33 6.42
CA ALA A 294 -4.43 1.10 6.33
C ALA A 294 -3.00 1.30 6.84
N THR A 295 -2.38 2.42 6.47
CA THR A 295 -1.00 2.76 6.89
C THR A 295 -0.95 3.21 8.35
N LEU A 296 -1.88 4.07 8.78
CA LEU A 296 -1.93 4.59 10.14
C LEU A 296 -2.19 3.48 11.16
N SER A 297 -3.18 2.62 10.91
CA SER A 297 -3.50 1.53 11.84
C SER A 297 -2.35 0.53 11.98
N SER A 298 -1.69 0.18 10.88
CA SER A 298 -0.49 -0.67 10.91
C SER A 298 0.67 -0.02 11.67
N THR A 299 0.93 1.27 11.43
CA THR A 299 2.00 2.03 12.09
C THR A 299 1.76 2.12 13.60
N LEU A 300 0.54 2.43 14.01
CA LEU A 300 0.15 2.50 15.41
C LEU A 300 0.22 1.13 16.09
N THR A 301 -0.20 0.04 15.42
CA THR A 301 -0.04 -1.33 15.94
C THR A 301 1.42 -1.64 16.26
N VAL A 302 2.32 -1.28 15.34
CA VAL A 302 3.77 -1.41 15.55
C VAL A 302 4.25 -0.49 16.69
N ALA A 303 3.72 0.73 16.80
CA ALA A 303 4.02 1.65 17.89
C ALA A 303 3.68 1.04 19.26
N PHE A 304 2.48 0.47 19.42
CA PHE A 304 2.09 -0.22 20.65
C PHE A 304 3.04 -1.36 21.00
N LYS A 305 3.46 -2.16 20.01
CA LYS A 305 4.42 -3.25 20.25
C LYS A 305 5.76 -2.73 20.76
N TYR A 306 6.36 -1.75 20.08
CA TYR A 306 7.65 -1.20 20.48
C TYR A 306 7.59 -0.45 21.81
N LEU A 307 6.53 0.31 22.08
CA LEU A 307 6.37 1.00 23.36
C LEU A 307 6.22 -0.01 24.52
N THR A 308 5.50 -1.12 24.30
CA THR A 308 5.36 -2.19 25.30
C THR A 308 6.71 -2.85 25.62
N ASP A 309 7.55 -3.06 24.61
CA ASP A 309 8.88 -3.66 24.79
C ASP A 309 9.92 -2.69 25.38
N ASN A 310 9.65 -1.37 25.37
CA ASN A 310 10.59 -0.33 25.78
C ASN A 310 10.01 0.56 26.90
N PRO A 311 9.88 0.03 28.14
CA PRO A 311 9.22 0.74 29.24
C PRO A 311 9.89 2.08 29.59
N LYS A 312 11.22 2.21 29.42
CA LYS A 312 11.95 3.48 29.64
C LYS A 312 11.46 4.60 28.73
N VAL A 313 11.15 4.29 27.47
CA VAL A 313 10.57 5.25 26.52
C VAL A 313 9.17 5.67 26.98
N VAL A 314 8.38 4.73 27.50
CA VAL A 314 7.04 5.02 28.05
C VAL A 314 7.13 5.91 29.30
N GLU A 315 8.12 5.70 30.16
CA GLU A 315 8.36 6.55 31.33
C GLU A 315 8.71 7.99 30.93
N GLU A 316 9.59 8.17 29.95
CA GLU A 316 9.98 9.50 29.46
C GLU A 316 8.81 10.21 28.74
N LEU A 317 7.99 9.47 27.96
CA LEU A 317 6.74 10.00 27.40
C LEU A 317 5.78 10.46 28.51
N LYS A 318 5.63 9.67 29.59
CA LYS A 318 4.79 10.04 30.74
C LYS A 318 5.30 11.30 31.44
N GLU A 319 6.61 11.49 31.53
CA GLU A 319 7.20 12.70 32.12
C GLU A 319 6.94 13.94 31.25
N GLU A 320 7.15 13.83 29.92
CA GLU A 320 6.85 14.89 28.95
C GLU A 320 5.36 15.30 29.04
N HIS A 321 4.45 14.33 28.93
CA HIS A 321 3.01 14.59 28.99
C HIS A 321 2.56 15.07 30.38
N GLY A 322 3.14 14.56 31.47
CA GLY A 322 2.85 14.99 32.83
C GLY A 322 3.23 16.45 33.08
N THR A 323 4.32 16.93 32.46
CA THR A 323 4.73 18.34 32.53
C THR A 323 3.74 19.26 31.83
N ILE A 324 3.16 18.82 30.71
CA ILE A 324 2.11 19.55 30.00
C ILE A 324 0.83 19.61 30.85
N LEU A 325 0.39 18.46 31.37
CA LEU A 325 -0.82 18.37 32.20
C LEU A 325 -0.74 19.27 33.45
N LYS A 326 0.42 19.35 34.10
CA LYS A 326 0.63 20.24 35.27
C LYS A 326 0.47 21.73 34.96
N LYS A 327 0.67 22.14 33.70
CA LYS A 327 0.50 23.53 33.25
C LYS A 327 -0.93 23.85 32.83
N ARG A 328 -1.81 22.85 32.71
CA ARG A 328 -3.21 23.06 32.36
C ARG A 328 -3.96 23.60 33.57
N GLU A 329 -4.71 24.68 33.35
CA GLU A 329 -5.57 25.28 34.37
C GLU A 329 -6.87 24.47 34.58
N GLY A 330 -7.28 23.63 33.61
CA GLY A 330 -8.51 22.85 33.66
C GLY A 330 -8.29 21.34 33.49
N VAL A 331 -8.88 20.53 34.38
CA VAL A 331 -8.79 19.06 34.36
C VAL A 331 -9.41 18.44 33.10
N ASN A 332 -10.36 19.15 32.46
CA ASN A 332 -11.09 18.70 31.26
C ASN A 332 -10.79 19.56 30.02
N SER A 333 -9.71 20.36 30.01
CA SER A 333 -9.33 21.08 28.79
C SER A 333 -8.82 20.09 27.75
N GLY A 334 -9.36 20.16 26.52
CA GLY A 334 -8.92 19.33 25.40
C GLY A 334 -7.46 19.60 25.02
N PHE A 335 -6.89 18.68 24.25
CA PHE A 335 -5.53 18.78 23.72
C PHE A 335 -5.41 19.89 22.69
N THR A 336 -4.48 20.82 22.94
CA THR A 336 -4.35 22.04 22.14
C THR A 336 -3.25 21.92 21.09
N TRP A 337 -3.33 22.76 20.07
CA TRP A 337 -2.31 22.85 19.02
C TRP A 337 -0.93 23.26 19.56
N GLU A 338 -0.86 24.16 20.54
CA GLU A 338 0.41 24.59 21.13
C GLU A 338 1.06 23.47 21.95
N GLU A 339 0.24 22.67 22.65
CA GLU A 339 0.74 21.48 23.34
C GLU A 339 1.28 20.45 22.36
N TYR A 340 0.55 20.16 21.28
CA TYR A 340 1.02 19.29 20.20
C TYR A 340 2.39 19.72 19.67
N ARG A 341 2.58 21.02 19.39
CA ARG A 341 3.86 21.56 18.92
C ARG A 341 4.99 21.49 19.95
N SER A 342 4.65 21.39 21.24
CA SER A 342 5.64 21.34 22.32
C SER A 342 6.21 19.93 22.58
N LEU A 343 5.61 18.89 22.00
CA LEU A 343 5.98 17.48 22.21
C LEU A 343 7.29 17.10 21.50
N LYS A 344 8.43 17.43 22.11
CA LYS A 344 9.76 17.18 21.55
C LYS A 344 10.12 15.70 21.55
N PHE A 345 9.97 15.02 22.68
CA PHE A 345 10.30 13.61 22.83
C PHE A 345 9.30 12.73 22.09
N SER A 346 7.99 13.02 22.20
CA SER A 346 6.98 12.31 21.41
C SER A 346 7.25 12.42 19.89
N THR A 347 7.73 13.57 19.40
CA THR A 347 8.13 13.71 17.98
C THR A 347 9.31 12.81 17.62
N GLN A 348 10.31 12.67 18.50
CA GLN A 348 11.42 11.74 18.29
C GLN A 348 10.94 10.29 18.25
N VAL A 349 10.06 9.91 19.18
CA VAL A 349 9.45 8.58 19.21
C VAL A 349 8.64 8.33 17.93
N MET A 350 7.80 9.28 17.48
CA MET A 350 7.04 9.15 16.23
C MET A 350 7.94 8.96 15.01
N ASN A 351 9.05 9.71 14.94
CA ASN A 351 10.04 9.56 13.87
C ASN A 351 10.68 8.16 13.90
N GLU A 352 11.03 7.66 15.08
CA GLU A 352 11.63 6.34 15.24
C GLU A 352 10.65 5.21 14.89
N ILE A 353 9.41 5.28 15.36
CA ILE A 353 8.33 4.37 14.97
C ILE A 353 8.13 4.37 13.45
N THR A 354 8.15 5.55 12.82
CA THR A 354 8.01 5.67 11.36
C THR A 354 9.20 5.05 10.63
N ARG A 355 10.43 5.21 11.17
CA ARG A 355 11.65 4.63 10.62
C ARG A 355 11.62 3.09 10.65
N ILE A 356 11.13 2.50 11.74
CA ILE A 356 11.18 1.04 11.96
C ILE A 356 9.94 0.28 11.49
N SER A 357 8.79 0.95 11.37
CA SER A 357 7.53 0.24 11.10
C SER A 357 7.42 -0.33 9.69
N ASN A 358 8.10 0.27 8.71
CA ASN A 358 8.20 -0.19 7.31
C ASN A 358 6.90 -0.83 6.77
N VAL A 359 5.75 -0.18 7.03
CA VAL A 359 4.41 -0.73 6.79
C VAL A 359 4.06 -0.99 5.32
N THR A 360 4.93 -0.57 4.40
CA THR A 360 4.79 -0.84 2.96
C THR A 360 5.97 -1.69 2.47
N PRO A 361 5.73 -2.75 1.66
CA PRO A 361 6.82 -3.62 1.18
C PRO A 361 7.77 -2.89 0.22
N GLY A 362 7.30 -1.82 -0.42
CA GLY A 362 8.04 -1.00 -1.35
C GLY A 362 7.11 -0.18 -2.24
N VAL A 363 7.66 0.84 -2.89
CA VAL A 363 6.95 1.59 -3.94
C VAL A 363 7.51 1.21 -5.31
N PHE A 364 6.61 0.96 -6.26
CA PHE A 364 6.97 0.46 -7.58
C PHE A 364 6.98 1.55 -8.63
N ARG A 365 7.95 1.45 -9.52
CA ARG A 365 8.10 2.24 -10.74
C ARG A 365 8.30 1.32 -11.93
N LYS A 366 7.99 1.83 -13.11
CA LYS A 366 8.33 1.23 -14.40
C LYS A 366 9.28 2.16 -15.13
N THR A 367 10.35 1.62 -15.71
CA THR A 367 11.24 2.40 -16.59
C THR A 367 10.55 2.71 -17.91
N LEU A 368 10.68 3.95 -18.36
CA LEU A 368 10.15 4.41 -19.66
C LEU A 368 11.15 4.18 -20.78
N THR A 369 12.45 4.28 -20.46
CA THR A 369 13.57 4.04 -21.37
C THR A 369 14.59 3.14 -20.68
N ASP A 370 15.66 2.75 -21.39
CA ASP A 370 16.82 2.17 -20.73
C ASP A 370 17.45 3.23 -19.80
N VAL A 371 17.75 2.84 -18.56
CA VAL A 371 18.30 3.74 -17.53
C VAL A 371 19.65 3.25 -17.06
N GLN A 372 20.67 4.12 -17.11
CA GLN A 372 21.99 3.84 -16.56
C GLN A 372 22.07 4.29 -15.10
N VAL A 373 22.48 3.38 -14.21
CA VAL A 373 22.65 3.67 -12.78
C VAL A 373 23.76 2.81 -12.16
N LYS A 374 24.72 3.43 -11.46
CA LYS A 374 25.87 2.76 -10.83
C LYS A 374 26.61 1.75 -11.74
N GLY A 375 26.75 2.08 -13.02
CA GLY A 375 27.40 1.22 -14.02
C GLY A 375 26.55 0.05 -14.53
N TYR A 376 25.27 0.01 -14.17
CA TYR A 376 24.29 -0.97 -14.64
C TYR A 376 23.25 -0.31 -15.56
N THR A 377 22.71 -1.11 -16.48
CA THR A 377 21.54 -0.77 -17.28
C THR A 377 20.29 -1.40 -16.66
N ILE A 378 19.25 -0.61 -16.42
CA ILE A 378 17.88 -1.10 -16.18
C ILE A 378 17.11 -0.95 -17.49
N PRO A 379 16.71 -2.05 -18.16
CA PRO A 379 16.06 -1.95 -19.46
C PRO A 379 14.69 -1.27 -19.40
N SER A 380 14.26 -0.69 -20.51
CA SER A 380 12.91 -0.12 -20.66
C SER A 380 11.83 -1.16 -20.35
N GLY A 381 10.79 -0.72 -19.64
CA GLY A 381 9.65 -1.53 -19.26
C GLY A 381 9.85 -2.44 -18.04
N TRP A 382 11.06 -2.50 -17.48
CA TRP A 382 11.32 -3.21 -16.23
C TRP A 382 10.69 -2.48 -15.04
N LEU A 383 10.31 -3.25 -14.03
CA LEU A 383 9.88 -2.68 -12.77
C LEU A 383 11.09 -2.36 -11.90
N VAL A 384 10.99 -1.30 -11.12
CA VAL A 384 11.93 -0.94 -10.07
C VAL A 384 11.14 -0.77 -8.77
N MET A 385 11.52 -1.52 -7.75
CA MET A 385 10.94 -1.43 -6.41
C MET A 385 11.92 -0.72 -5.49
N ILE A 386 11.49 0.45 -5.01
CA ILE A 386 12.18 1.19 -3.96
C ILE A 386 11.76 0.59 -2.63
N SER A 387 12.71 0.01 -1.91
CA SER A 387 12.43 -0.68 -0.65
C SER A 387 12.72 0.23 0.55
N PRO A 388 11.81 0.33 1.54
CA PRO A 388 12.01 1.19 2.70
C PRO A 388 12.98 0.60 3.73
N TRP A 389 13.30 -0.71 3.61
CA TRP A 389 14.24 -1.42 4.48
C TRP A 389 15.69 -0.89 4.43
N GLN A 390 15.98 0.13 3.63
CA GLN A 390 17.27 0.84 3.64
C GLN A 390 17.55 1.57 4.97
N PHE A 391 16.51 1.86 5.76
CA PHE A 391 16.59 2.70 6.96
C PHE A 391 16.55 1.94 8.29
N THR A 392 16.54 0.61 8.24
CA THR A 392 16.51 -0.30 9.40
C THR A 392 17.69 -1.23 9.35
#